data_AF-A0A959ABE6-F1
#
_entry.id   AF-A0A959ABE6-F1
#
_cell.length_a   1.000
_cell.length_b   1.000
_cell.length_c   1.000
_cell.angle_alpha   90.00
_cell.angle_beta   90.00
_cell.angle_gamma   90.00
#
_symmetry.space_group_name_H-M   'P 1'
#
loop_
_entity.id
_entity.type
_entity.pdbx_description
1 polymer ?
#
loop_
_entity_poly.entity_id
_entity_poly.type
_entity_poly.pdbx_seq_one_letter_code
_entity_poly.pdbx_strand_id
1 'polypeptide(L)'
;MSALLRIAEKYLVTKSLLDDKPAYQLRLSQILEERNLPNLANTAWQYGFDALAQDPERNSDHFYQEYVYQEEKYKAIQNSPEVETMDLQPLSDQLDIAFISRKLAQACFLLAHQARYNSTCDFGLLETILPKAEDYLHYPAVSVYYYCYQSLTQATQQHFFRSFKEQLFQCDELFTVAEMQDLYILAINYCTRRYNEGELAFLQDQFDLYKIGFEKGIFMPKGILSRFTYLNAATIALKIKEYAWLEDFIRHYKAYLELPYQDSLFAFNMARLEYQQKHYGDALLLLQKAEYRETMLALAAKTLQLKIYYESGEFDLLLSHLQAITAFIGRKKIMGYHRDNYLNLVQFVNRLLEVAPGDKSTRQSLRSKIEASKPLAEKEWLLEQV
;
A
#
# COMPACT_ATOMS: atom_id res chain seq x y z
N MET A 1 -18.10 -7.66 32.07
CA MET A 1 -17.12 -8.56 31.41
C MET A 1 -17.28 -9.97 31.96
N SER A 2 -17.66 -10.96 31.14
CA SER A 2 -17.95 -12.33 31.60
C SER A 2 -16.69 -13.02 32.13
N ALA A 3 -16.86 -14.06 32.97
CA ALA A 3 -15.72 -14.86 33.45
C ALA A 3 -14.99 -15.57 32.30
N LEU A 4 -15.74 -16.04 31.30
CA LEU A 4 -15.20 -16.67 30.10
C LEU A 4 -14.29 -15.72 29.32
N LEU A 5 -14.71 -14.47 29.09
CA LEU A 5 -13.92 -13.48 28.36
C LEU A 5 -12.57 -13.23 29.06
N ARG A 6 -12.59 -13.06 30.38
CA ARG A 6 -11.35 -12.85 31.17
C ARG A 6 -10.37 -14.03 31.08
N ILE A 7 -10.88 -15.27 31.05
CA ILE A 7 -10.03 -16.45 30.90
C ILE A 7 -9.47 -16.52 29.47
N ALA A 8 -10.29 -16.22 28.46
CA ALA A 8 -9.86 -16.20 27.07
C ALA A 8 -8.77 -15.14 26.82
N GLU A 9 -8.93 -13.92 27.33
CA GLU A 9 -7.93 -12.85 27.24
C GLU A 9 -6.59 -13.27 27.87
N LYS A 10 -6.62 -13.84 29.08
CA LYS A 10 -5.42 -14.35 29.75
C LYS A 10 -4.75 -15.44 28.92
N TYR A 11 -5.52 -16.39 28.42
CA TYR A 11 -4.99 -17.47 27.59
C TYR A 11 -4.33 -16.92 26.33
N LEU A 12 -4.95 -15.97 25.62
CA LEU A 12 -4.39 -15.38 24.40
C LEU A 12 -3.08 -14.65 24.67
N VAL A 13 -3.00 -13.85 25.73
CA VAL A 13 -1.77 -13.15 26.12
C VAL A 13 -0.68 -14.13 26.54
N THR A 14 -1.01 -15.11 27.40
CA THR A 14 -0.03 -16.11 27.84
C THR A 14 0.47 -16.95 26.67
N LYS A 15 -0.41 -17.37 25.76
CA LYS A 15 -0.02 -18.10 24.55
C LYS A 15 0.93 -17.26 23.70
N SER A 16 0.57 -16.00 23.42
CA SER A 16 1.41 -15.09 22.63
C SER A 16 2.80 -14.91 23.25
N LEU A 17 2.89 -14.77 24.58
CA LEU A 17 4.18 -14.65 25.26
C LEU A 17 4.99 -15.95 25.19
N LEU A 18 4.34 -17.11 25.32
CA LEU A 18 5.03 -18.41 25.24
C LEU A 18 5.56 -18.71 23.83
N ASP A 19 4.88 -18.21 22.80
CA ASP A 19 5.29 -18.34 21.41
C ASP A 19 6.44 -17.35 21.07
N ASP A 20 6.55 -16.21 21.77
CA ASP A 20 7.64 -15.23 21.67
C ASP A 20 8.79 -15.59 22.61
N LYS A 21 9.72 -16.39 22.09
CA LYS A 21 10.84 -16.94 22.89
C LYS A 21 11.75 -15.86 23.49
N PRO A 22 12.19 -14.81 22.76
CA PRO A 22 12.91 -13.70 23.37
C PRO A 22 12.11 -13.06 24.53
N ALA A 23 10.89 -12.58 24.28
CA ALA A 23 10.12 -11.89 25.32
C ALA A 23 9.86 -12.76 26.56
N TYR A 24 9.57 -14.05 26.35
CA TYR A 24 9.42 -15.01 27.44
C TYR A 24 10.68 -15.12 28.30
N GLN A 25 11.83 -15.34 27.66
CA GLN A 25 13.10 -15.57 28.35
C GLN A 25 13.59 -14.31 29.08
N LEU A 26 13.42 -13.13 28.48
CA LEU A 26 13.69 -11.86 29.13
C LEU A 26 12.84 -11.70 30.40
N ARG A 27 11.54 -11.97 30.29
CA ARG A 27 10.63 -11.89 31.44
C ARG A 27 10.97 -12.91 32.52
N LEU A 28 11.37 -14.12 32.13
CA LEU A 28 11.81 -15.15 33.05
C LEU A 28 13.09 -14.72 33.78
N SER A 29 14.06 -14.13 33.07
CA SER A 29 15.28 -13.58 33.66
C SER A 29 14.97 -12.56 34.76
N GLN A 30 14.11 -11.58 34.47
CA GLN A 30 13.66 -10.57 35.45
C GLN A 30 13.04 -11.21 36.70
N ILE A 31 12.14 -12.17 36.50
CA ILE A 31 11.46 -12.87 37.59
C ILE A 31 12.45 -13.68 38.45
N LEU A 32 13.49 -14.25 37.85
CA LEU A 32 14.52 -15.02 38.55
C LEU A 32 15.46 -14.10 39.34
N GLU A 33 15.81 -12.93 38.79
CA GLU A 33 16.55 -11.88 39.52
C GLU A 33 15.77 -11.40 40.75
N GLU A 34 14.47 -11.09 40.60
CA GLU A 34 13.59 -10.70 41.72
C GLU A 34 13.53 -11.76 42.83
N ARG A 35 13.82 -13.03 42.49
CA ARG A 35 13.85 -14.17 43.41
C ARG A 35 15.25 -14.50 43.93
N ASN A 36 16.25 -13.67 43.65
CA ASN A 36 17.66 -13.86 44.01
C ASN A 36 18.24 -15.18 43.45
N LEU A 37 17.95 -15.49 42.19
CA LEU A 37 18.46 -16.67 41.46
C LEU A 37 19.33 -16.26 40.25
N PRO A 38 20.46 -15.55 40.45
CA PRO A 38 21.19 -14.88 39.37
C PRO A 38 21.76 -15.84 38.31
N ASN A 39 22.22 -17.03 38.70
CA ASN A 39 22.72 -18.02 37.73
C ASN A 39 21.63 -18.49 36.76
N LEU A 40 20.40 -18.69 37.27
CA LEU A 40 19.26 -19.09 36.45
C LEU A 40 18.75 -17.91 35.63
N ALA A 41 18.77 -16.70 36.19
CA ALA A 41 18.41 -15.49 35.47
C ALA A 41 19.34 -15.24 34.27
N ASN A 42 20.67 -15.26 34.49
CA ASN A 42 21.65 -15.12 33.42
C ASN A 42 21.50 -16.21 32.34
N THR A 43 21.16 -17.44 32.73
CA THR A 43 20.87 -18.52 31.79
C THR A 43 19.64 -18.21 30.93
N ALA A 44 18.55 -17.73 31.54
CA ALA A 44 17.35 -17.30 30.82
C ALA A 44 17.65 -16.11 29.89
N TRP A 45 18.38 -15.11 30.37
CA TRP A 45 18.85 -13.98 29.58
C TRP A 45 19.60 -14.43 28.33
N GLN A 46 20.59 -15.32 28.48
CA GLN A 46 21.40 -15.82 27.37
C GLN A 46 20.53 -16.55 26.33
N TYR A 47 19.62 -17.43 26.77
CA TYR A 47 18.71 -18.13 25.86
C TYR A 47 17.78 -17.20 25.08
N GLY A 48 17.35 -16.11 25.72
CA GLY A 48 16.54 -15.09 25.08
C GLY A 48 17.33 -14.27 24.06
N PHE A 49 18.53 -13.81 24.45
CA PHE A 49 19.41 -13.02 23.60
C PHE A 49 19.89 -13.81 22.38
N ASP A 50 20.27 -15.08 22.55
CA ASP A 50 20.65 -15.96 21.45
C ASP A 50 19.45 -16.21 20.50
N ALA A 51 18.23 -16.31 21.04
CA ALA A 51 17.03 -16.45 20.23
C ALA A 51 16.72 -15.17 19.43
N LEU A 52 16.91 -13.99 20.02
CA LEU A 52 16.75 -12.70 19.34
C LEU A 52 17.78 -12.55 18.20
N ALA A 53 19.03 -12.93 18.42
CA ALA A 53 20.08 -12.87 17.42
C ALA A 53 19.83 -13.81 16.22
N GLN A 54 19.13 -14.93 16.45
CA GLN A 54 18.76 -15.91 15.43
C GLN A 54 17.53 -15.50 14.61
N ASP A 55 16.72 -14.57 15.11
CA ASP A 55 15.64 -13.98 14.32
C ASP A 55 16.25 -13.30 13.08
N PRO A 56 15.72 -13.47 11.85
CA PRO A 56 16.20 -12.74 10.68
C PRO A 56 15.82 -11.26 10.68
N GLU A 57 14.79 -10.84 11.42
CA GLU A 57 14.32 -9.45 11.43
C GLU A 57 15.39 -8.50 11.98
N ARG A 58 15.68 -7.43 11.23
CA ARG A 58 16.63 -6.36 11.57
C ARG A 58 15.96 -5.00 11.43
N ASN A 59 14.71 -4.88 11.90
CA ASN A 59 13.97 -3.64 11.93
C ASN A 59 14.20 -2.87 13.24
N SER A 60 13.48 -1.75 13.42
CA SER A 60 13.59 -0.92 14.62
C SER A 60 13.24 -1.68 15.91
N ASP A 61 12.30 -2.63 15.88
CA ASP A 61 11.91 -3.40 17.07
C ASP A 61 13.02 -4.36 17.51
N HIS A 62 13.71 -4.99 16.56
CA HIS A 62 14.87 -5.84 16.86
C HIS A 62 15.96 -5.08 17.63
N PHE A 63 16.39 -3.92 17.14
CA PHE A 63 17.42 -3.11 17.80
C PHE A 63 16.94 -2.58 19.16
N TYR A 64 15.65 -2.25 19.29
CA TYR A 64 15.10 -1.86 20.59
C TYR A 64 15.09 -3.02 21.58
N GLN A 65 14.75 -4.24 21.14
CA GLN A 65 14.82 -5.43 21.98
C GLN A 65 16.25 -5.72 22.41
N GLU A 66 17.24 -5.62 21.51
CA GLU A 66 18.65 -5.76 21.89
C GLU A 66 19.05 -4.75 22.95
N TYR A 67 18.66 -3.48 22.81
CA TYR A 67 18.84 -2.46 23.85
C TYR A 67 18.26 -2.90 25.20
N VAL A 68 17.01 -3.37 25.22
CA VAL A 68 16.35 -3.81 26.46
C VAL A 68 17.11 -4.98 27.10
N TYR A 69 17.59 -5.95 26.31
CA TYR A 69 18.42 -7.04 26.83
C TYR A 69 19.72 -6.52 27.47
N GLN A 70 20.43 -5.61 26.81
CA GLN A 70 21.66 -5.03 27.35
C GLN A 70 21.39 -4.24 28.65
N GLU A 71 20.30 -3.48 28.70
CA GLU A 71 19.88 -2.74 29.89
C GLU A 71 19.57 -3.67 31.06
N GLU A 72 18.86 -4.77 30.82
CA GLU A 72 18.55 -5.77 31.85
C GLU A 72 19.82 -6.47 32.35
N LYS A 73 20.78 -6.77 31.46
CA LYS A 73 22.08 -7.31 31.86
C LYS A 73 22.85 -6.33 32.75
N TYR A 74 22.91 -5.06 32.36
CA TYR A 74 23.54 -4.02 33.16
C TYR A 74 22.92 -3.91 34.55
N LYS A 75 21.58 -3.88 34.65
CA LYS A 75 20.85 -3.83 35.93
C LYS A 75 21.18 -5.03 36.83
N ALA A 76 21.28 -6.23 36.26
CA ALA A 76 21.59 -7.45 37.01
C ALA A 76 23.00 -7.40 37.60
N ILE A 77 23.97 -6.89 36.84
CA ILE A 77 25.36 -6.84 37.31
C ILE A 77 25.71 -5.56 38.07
N GLN A 78 24.89 -4.49 38.07
CA GLN A 78 25.26 -3.14 38.56
C GLN A 78 25.96 -3.04 39.93
N ASN A 79 25.76 -4.02 40.82
CA ASN A 79 26.39 -4.10 42.15
C ASN A 79 27.49 -5.18 42.26
N SER A 80 27.94 -5.73 41.13
CA SER A 80 28.96 -6.77 40.97
C SER A 80 30.26 -6.17 40.42
N PRO A 81 31.44 -6.72 40.77
CA PRO A 81 32.71 -6.35 40.13
C PRO A 81 32.72 -6.49 38.60
N GLU A 82 31.83 -7.32 38.04
CA GLU A 82 31.70 -7.55 36.59
C GLU A 82 31.37 -6.27 35.81
N VAL A 83 30.71 -5.30 36.45
CA VAL A 83 30.33 -3.99 35.84
C VAL A 83 31.54 -3.22 35.36
N GLU A 84 32.66 -3.28 36.09
CA GLU A 84 33.87 -2.53 35.74
C GLU A 84 34.45 -2.95 34.38
N THR A 85 34.08 -4.16 33.92
CA THR A 85 34.55 -4.74 32.66
C THR A 85 33.48 -4.79 31.57
N MET A 86 32.25 -4.34 31.86
CA MET A 86 31.15 -4.38 30.90
C MET A 86 31.31 -3.26 29.86
N ASP A 87 31.21 -3.62 28.58
CA ASP A 87 31.09 -2.65 27.50
C ASP A 87 29.67 -2.07 27.47
N LEU A 88 29.55 -0.76 27.70
CA LEU A 88 28.28 -0.04 27.68
C LEU A 88 27.99 0.61 26.33
N GLN A 89 28.95 0.62 25.40
CA GLN A 89 28.75 1.23 24.09
C GLN A 89 27.56 0.60 23.31
N PRO A 90 27.39 -0.74 23.31
CA PRO A 90 26.24 -1.37 22.66
C PRO A 90 24.88 -0.86 23.17
N LEU A 91 24.78 -0.46 24.44
CA LEU A 91 23.53 0.06 25.00
C LEU A 91 23.16 1.41 24.35
N SER A 92 24.14 2.29 24.11
CA SER A 92 23.91 3.54 23.39
C SER A 92 23.61 3.28 21.91
N ASP A 93 24.43 2.45 21.26
CA ASP A 93 24.36 2.23 19.82
C ASP A 93 23.02 1.62 19.40
N GLN A 94 22.54 0.60 20.12
CA GLN A 94 21.28 -0.05 19.79
C GLN A 94 20.08 0.86 19.98
N LEU A 95 20.11 1.73 21.00
CA LEU A 95 19.06 2.72 21.19
C LEU A 95 19.06 3.76 20.07
N ASP A 96 20.23 4.24 19.65
CA ASP A 96 20.37 5.19 18.55
C ASP A 96 19.84 4.60 17.24
N ILE A 97 20.23 3.37 16.88
CA ILE A 97 19.74 2.68 15.67
C ILE A 97 18.22 2.52 15.73
N ALA A 98 17.68 2.00 16.84
CA ALA A 98 16.25 1.80 17.01
C ALA A 98 15.47 3.11 16.87
N PHE A 99 15.94 4.17 17.51
CA PHE A 99 15.31 5.48 17.51
C PHE A 99 15.35 6.14 16.13
N ILE A 100 16.52 6.19 15.49
CA ILE A 100 16.69 6.78 14.15
C ILE A 100 15.78 6.06 13.15
N SER A 101 15.82 4.72 13.13
CA SER A 101 14.99 3.89 12.25
C SER A 101 13.50 4.16 12.46
N ARG A 102 13.03 4.13 13.72
CA ARG A 102 11.62 4.40 14.05
C ARG A 102 11.20 5.80 13.64
N LYS A 103 12.09 6.78 13.85
CA LYS A 103 11.79 8.19 13.55
C LYS A 103 11.66 8.43 12.06
N LEU A 104 12.53 7.83 11.25
CA LEU A 104 12.44 7.89 9.78
C LEU A 104 11.20 7.16 9.26
N ALA A 105 10.89 5.98 9.79
CA ALA A 105 9.66 5.25 9.46
C ALA A 105 8.42 6.11 9.75
N GLN A 106 8.32 6.67 10.96
CA GLN A 106 7.25 7.58 11.35
C GLN A 106 7.16 8.79 10.41
N ALA A 107 8.29 9.40 10.03
CA ALA A 107 8.31 10.52 9.11
C ALA A 107 7.71 10.17 7.74
N CYS A 108 8.05 9.00 7.19
CA CYS A 108 7.47 8.51 5.94
C CYS A 108 5.93 8.36 6.04
N PHE A 109 5.44 7.78 7.14
CA PHE A 109 4.01 7.65 7.40
C PHE A 109 3.30 9.00 7.54
N LEU A 110 3.91 9.95 8.25
CA LEU A 110 3.37 11.30 8.40
C LEU A 110 3.28 11.99 7.04
N LEU A 111 4.32 11.93 6.21
CA LEU A 111 4.29 12.50 4.84
C LEU A 111 3.17 11.89 3.99
N ALA A 112 3.01 10.56 4.02
CA ALA A 112 1.93 9.89 3.30
C ALA A 112 0.54 10.31 3.80
N HIS A 113 0.38 10.50 5.11
CA HIS A 113 -0.85 10.99 5.72
C HIS A 113 -1.16 12.43 5.30
N GLN A 114 -0.18 13.34 5.36
CA GLN A 114 -0.33 14.73 4.95
C GLN A 114 -0.73 14.84 3.48
N ALA A 115 -0.08 14.07 2.59
CA ALA A 115 -0.40 14.05 1.17
C ALA A 115 -1.84 13.57 0.88
N ARG A 116 -2.38 12.69 1.73
CA ARG A 116 -3.72 12.13 1.55
C ARG A 116 -4.83 13.01 2.14
N TYR A 117 -4.60 13.61 3.30
CA TYR A 117 -5.64 14.30 4.08
C TYR A 117 -5.46 15.82 4.14
N ASN A 118 -4.43 16.38 3.47
CA ASN A 118 -4.08 17.80 3.53
C ASN A 118 -3.93 18.33 4.97
N SER A 119 -3.37 17.49 5.86
CA SER A 119 -3.11 17.85 7.26
C SER A 119 -1.70 18.43 7.43
N THR A 120 -1.51 19.20 8.49
CA THR A 120 -0.17 19.59 8.96
C THR A 120 0.26 18.68 10.10
N CYS A 121 1.45 18.11 10.00
CA CYS A 121 2.04 17.26 11.03
C CYS A 121 3.37 17.88 11.48
N ASP A 122 3.59 17.88 12.78
CA ASP A 122 4.90 18.20 13.36
C ASP A 122 5.78 16.95 13.33
N PHE A 123 6.98 17.08 12.76
CA PHE A 123 7.96 16.00 12.65
C PHE A 123 8.89 15.94 13.87
N GLY A 124 8.83 16.89 14.80
CA GLY A 124 9.63 16.93 16.02
C GLY A 124 11.13 16.88 15.73
N LEU A 125 11.86 15.98 16.39
CA LEU A 125 13.32 15.88 16.31
C LEU A 125 13.90 15.44 14.95
N LEU A 126 13.07 15.21 13.93
CA LEU A 126 13.53 14.70 12.65
C LEU A 126 14.61 15.57 12.01
N GLU A 127 14.45 16.89 12.00
CA GLU A 127 15.42 17.80 11.38
C GLU A 127 16.81 17.72 12.05
N THR A 128 16.84 17.44 13.36
CA THR A 128 18.09 17.26 14.11
C THR A 128 18.74 15.89 13.83
N ILE A 129 17.93 14.86 13.59
CA ILE A 129 18.38 13.49 13.41
C ILE A 129 18.78 13.19 11.98
N LEU A 130 18.13 13.81 11.00
CA LEU A 130 18.30 13.50 9.58
C LEU A 130 19.76 13.57 9.10
N PRO A 131 20.57 14.59 9.47
CA PRO A 131 21.99 14.63 9.10
C PRO A 131 22.78 13.49 9.73
N LYS A 132 22.47 13.11 10.98
CA LYS A 132 23.14 12.01 11.67
C LYS A 132 22.77 10.65 11.11
N ALA A 133 21.57 10.49 10.55
CA ALA A 133 21.13 9.23 9.97
C ALA A 133 22.03 8.73 8.82
N GLU A 134 22.79 9.63 8.18
CA GLU A 134 23.76 9.28 7.14
C GLU A 134 24.88 8.38 7.68
N ASP A 135 25.29 8.57 8.94
CA ASP A 135 26.31 7.75 9.61
C ASP A 135 25.83 6.32 9.90
N TYR A 136 24.53 6.06 9.75
CA TYR A 136 23.87 4.79 10.07
C TYR A 136 23.33 4.07 8.83
N LEU A 137 23.63 4.52 7.61
CA LEU A 137 23.10 3.94 6.37
C LEU A 137 23.59 2.51 6.07
N HIS A 138 24.60 2.01 6.80
CA HIS A 138 24.97 0.60 6.74
C HIS A 138 23.96 -0.32 7.44
N TYR A 139 23.04 0.23 8.26
CA TYR A 139 21.94 -0.51 8.83
C TYR A 139 20.71 -0.46 7.90
N PRO A 140 20.21 -1.61 7.41
CA PRO A 140 19.03 -1.67 6.55
C PRO A 140 17.78 -0.97 7.12
N ALA A 141 17.55 -1.08 8.44
CA ALA A 141 16.47 -0.37 9.14
C ALA A 141 16.54 1.15 9.01
N VAL A 142 17.73 1.73 8.84
CA VAL A 142 17.90 3.16 8.66
C VAL A 142 17.88 3.51 7.18
N SER A 143 18.67 2.82 6.36
CA SER A 143 18.84 3.19 4.95
C SER A 143 17.54 3.10 4.14
N VAL A 144 16.72 2.07 4.35
CA VAL A 144 15.47 1.90 3.60
C VAL A 144 14.52 3.07 3.85
N TYR A 145 14.36 3.50 5.10
CA TYR A 145 13.49 4.61 5.46
C TYR A 145 14.12 5.97 5.19
N TYR A 146 15.44 6.10 5.29
CA TYR A 146 16.16 7.32 4.90
C TYR A 146 15.93 7.62 3.42
N TYR A 147 16.21 6.64 2.54
CA TYR A 147 16.00 6.83 1.10
C TYR A 147 14.52 6.98 0.75
N CYS A 148 13.62 6.28 1.46
CA CYS A 148 12.18 6.50 1.32
C CYS A 148 11.83 7.97 1.63
N TYR A 149 12.22 8.49 2.80
CA TYR A 149 11.98 9.87 3.21
C TYR A 149 12.56 10.89 2.21
N GLN A 150 13.81 10.69 1.78
CA GLN A 150 14.44 11.56 0.80
C GLN A 150 13.71 11.53 -0.54
N SER A 151 13.23 10.36 -1.00
CA SER A 151 12.46 10.26 -2.24
C SER A 151 11.11 11.00 -2.15
N LEU A 152 10.45 10.96 -0.99
CA LEU A 152 9.15 11.60 -0.77
C LEU A 152 9.25 13.14 -0.69
N THR A 153 10.36 13.65 -0.13
CA THR A 153 10.58 15.09 0.07
C THR A 153 11.31 15.75 -1.10
N GLN A 154 12.22 15.03 -1.76
CA GLN A 154 13.05 15.51 -2.88
C GLN A 154 12.70 14.77 -4.18
N ALA A 155 11.41 14.74 -4.53
CA ALA A 155 10.89 13.88 -5.59
C ALA A 155 11.52 14.08 -6.99
N THR A 156 12.12 15.24 -7.26
CA THR A 156 12.85 15.51 -8.52
C THR A 156 14.21 14.83 -8.60
N GLN A 157 14.78 14.40 -7.46
CA GLN A 157 16.06 13.72 -7.38
C GLN A 157 15.88 12.21 -7.47
N GLN A 158 15.74 11.71 -8.70
CA GLN A 158 15.41 10.31 -8.99
C GLN A 158 16.38 9.28 -8.37
N HIS A 159 17.63 9.67 -8.05
CA HIS A 159 18.59 8.77 -7.43
C HIS A 159 18.16 8.29 -6.04
N PHE A 160 17.47 9.11 -5.24
CA PHE A 160 16.96 8.67 -3.94
C PHE A 160 15.92 7.58 -4.06
N PHE A 161 15.00 7.70 -5.03
CA PHE A 161 14.03 6.64 -5.29
C PHE A 161 14.70 5.36 -5.80
N ARG A 162 15.72 5.50 -6.66
CA ARG A 162 16.50 4.34 -7.11
C ARG A 162 17.16 3.62 -5.95
N SER A 163 17.85 4.35 -5.05
CA SER A 163 18.45 3.78 -3.85
C SER A 163 17.39 3.14 -2.95
N PHE A 164 16.24 3.79 -2.77
CA PHE A 164 15.13 3.23 -2.00
C PHE A 164 14.64 1.90 -2.59
N LYS A 165 14.40 1.85 -3.90
CA LYS A 165 13.96 0.64 -4.61
C LYS A 165 15.00 -0.49 -4.53
N GLU A 166 16.28 -0.17 -4.66
CA GLU A 166 17.38 -1.14 -4.52
C GLU A 166 17.43 -1.70 -3.09
N GLN A 167 17.36 -0.85 -2.06
CA GLN A 167 17.32 -1.30 -0.65
C GLN A 167 16.07 -2.13 -0.36
N LEU A 168 14.90 -1.72 -0.86
CA LEU A 168 13.64 -2.42 -0.66
C LEU A 168 13.72 -3.89 -1.11
N PHE A 169 14.40 -4.17 -2.23
CA PHE A 169 14.57 -5.52 -2.76
C PHE A 169 15.69 -6.33 -2.09
N GLN A 170 16.56 -5.68 -1.32
CA GLN A 170 17.62 -6.36 -0.56
C GLN A 170 17.18 -6.73 0.86
N CYS A 171 16.07 -6.16 1.32
CA CYS A 171 15.64 -6.20 2.71
C CYS A 171 14.48 -7.17 3.00
N ASP A 172 14.00 -7.97 2.05
CA ASP A 172 12.69 -8.65 2.20
C ASP A 172 12.58 -9.58 3.41
N GLU A 173 13.68 -10.19 3.87
CA GLU A 173 13.70 -11.09 5.04
C GLU A 173 14.04 -10.37 6.35
N LEU A 174 14.45 -9.11 6.28
CA LEU A 174 14.89 -8.32 7.44
C LEU A 174 13.74 -7.56 8.12
N PHE A 175 12.54 -7.60 7.57
CA PHE A 175 11.40 -6.84 8.06
C PHE A 175 10.16 -7.73 8.09
N THR A 176 9.21 -7.39 8.97
CA THR A 176 7.92 -8.07 8.98
C THR A 176 7.20 -7.87 7.64
N VAL A 177 6.36 -8.83 7.25
CA VAL A 177 5.52 -8.72 6.03
C VAL A 177 4.67 -7.45 6.03
N ALA A 178 4.17 -7.03 7.19
CA ALA A 178 3.37 -5.81 7.32
C ALA A 178 4.21 -4.55 7.03
N GLU A 179 5.43 -4.49 7.55
CA GLU A 179 6.35 -3.37 7.33
C GLU A 179 6.82 -3.32 5.87
N MET A 180 7.11 -4.47 5.26
CA MET A 180 7.39 -4.55 3.82
C MET A 180 6.19 -4.09 2.98
N GLN A 181 4.96 -4.45 3.37
CA GLN A 181 3.76 -3.98 2.67
C GLN A 181 3.68 -2.46 2.66
N ASP A 182 3.93 -1.82 3.80
CA ASP A 182 3.91 -0.36 3.93
C ASP A 182 4.96 0.29 3.03
N LEU A 183 6.19 -0.23 3.01
CA LEU A 183 7.27 0.26 2.15
C LEU A 183 6.95 0.10 0.65
N TYR A 184 6.41 -1.04 0.22
CA TYR A 184 5.97 -1.24 -1.16
C TYR A 184 4.85 -0.27 -1.54
N ILE A 185 3.90 -0.01 -0.64
CA ILE A 185 2.83 0.97 -0.87
C ILE A 185 3.40 2.38 -1.04
N LEU A 186 4.39 2.78 -0.22
CA LEU A 186 5.08 4.07 -0.37
C LEU A 186 5.79 4.19 -1.72
N ALA A 187 6.51 3.14 -2.15
CA ALA A 187 7.17 3.11 -3.45
C ALA A 187 6.17 3.21 -4.62
N ILE A 188 5.09 2.44 -4.57
CA ILE A 188 4.00 2.47 -5.57
C ILE A 188 3.34 3.84 -5.64
N ASN A 189 3.10 4.48 -4.50
CA ASN A 189 2.52 5.82 -4.45
C ASN A 189 3.47 6.88 -5.04
N TYR A 190 4.78 6.75 -4.80
CA TYR A 190 5.79 7.58 -5.46
C TYR A 190 5.71 7.43 -6.98
N CYS A 191 5.76 6.19 -7.51
CA CYS A 191 5.63 5.94 -8.95
C CYS A 191 4.32 6.50 -9.53
N THR A 192 3.21 6.32 -8.82
CA THR A 192 1.90 6.85 -9.23
C THR A 192 1.93 8.37 -9.39
N ARG A 193 2.55 9.08 -8.44
CA ARG A 193 2.69 10.54 -8.49
C ARG A 193 3.54 10.97 -9.69
N ARG A 194 4.70 10.35 -9.91
CA ARG A 194 5.60 10.69 -11.03
C ARG A 194 4.97 10.42 -12.39
N TYR A 195 4.25 9.30 -12.51
CA TYR A 195 3.46 9.00 -13.70
C TYR A 195 2.40 10.08 -13.96
N ASN A 196 1.67 10.52 -12.93
CA ASN A 196 0.67 11.59 -13.06
C ASN A 196 1.29 12.96 -13.40
N GLU A 197 2.56 13.17 -13.06
CA GLU A 197 3.37 14.35 -13.45
C GLU A 197 3.90 14.26 -14.90
N GLY A 198 3.66 13.13 -15.59
CA GLY A 198 4.00 12.92 -17.00
C GLY A 198 5.21 12.01 -17.25
N GLU A 199 5.84 11.48 -16.21
CA GLU A 199 7.02 10.61 -16.33
C GLU A 199 6.63 9.15 -16.55
N LEU A 200 6.36 8.81 -17.81
CA LEU A 200 5.84 7.50 -18.24
C LEU A 200 6.70 6.30 -17.82
N ALA A 201 8.01 6.49 -17.64
CA ALA A 201 8.93 5.41 -17.23
C ALA A 201 8.53 4.77 -15.88
N PHE A 202 7.95 5.55 -14.96
CA PHE A 202 7.52 5.06 -13.66
C PHE A 202 6.33 4.10 -13.71
N LEU A 203 5.64 4.00 -14.86
CA LEU A 203 4.58 3.00 -15.03
C LEU A 203 5.14 1.57 -15.01
N GLN A 204 6.32 1.35 -15.62
CA GLN A 204 7.01 0.06 -15.56
C GLN A 204 7.50 -0.22 -14.15
N ASP A 205 8.15 0.74 -13.49
CA ASP A 205 8.59 0.59 -12.11
C ASP A 205 7.43 0.21 -11.17
N GLN A 206 6.27 0.85 -11.35
CA GLN A 206 5.07 0.53 -10.58
C GLN A 206 4.58 -0.90 -10.82
N PHE A 207 4.61 -1.37 -12.07
CA PHE A 207 4.22 -2.73 -12.41
C PHE A 207 5.18 -3.76 -11.79
N ASP A 208 6.49 -3.52 -11.89
CA ASP A 208 7.52 -4.40 -11.33
C ASP A 208 7.38 -4.54 -9.80
N LEU A 209 7.09 -3.43 -9.11
CA LEU A 209 6.80 -3.44 -7.66
C LEU A 209 5.57 -4.30 -7.33
N TYR A 210 4.50 -4.20 -8.12
CA TYR A 210 3.33 -5.06 -7.93
C TYR A 210 3.67 -6.52 -8.16
N LYS A 211 4.33 -6.84 -9.27
CA LYS A 211 4.68 -8.21 -9.65
C LYS A 211 5.53 -8.88 -8.57
N ILE A 212 6.63 -8.24 -8.16
CA ILE A 212 7.53 -8.76 -7.11
C ILE A 212 6.80 -8.88 -5.78
N GLY A 213 6.01 -7.86 -5.39
CA GLY A 213 5.29 -7.89 -4.12
C GLY A 213 4.22 -8.99 -4.06
N PHE A 214 3.58 -9.33 -5.18
CA PHE A 214 2.68 -10.48 -5.25
C PHE A 214 3.43 -11.81 -5.23
N GLU A 215 4.52 -11.96 -5.98
CA GLU A 215 5.37 -13.15 -5.97
C GLU A 215 5.90 -13.47 -4.55
N LYS A 216 6.20 -12.44 -3.76
CA LYS A 216 6.67 -12.56 -2.37
C LYS A 216 5.55 -12.62 -1.32
N GLY A 217 4.28 -12.51 -1.71
CA GLY A 217 3.15 -12.53 -0.77
C GLY A 217 3.00 -11.27 0.11
N ILE A 218 3.69 -10.17 -0.22
CA ILE A 218 3.75 -8.93 0.58
C ILE A 218 2.39 -8.25 0.71
N PHE A 219 1.55 -8.32 -0.33
CA PHE A 219 0.26 -7.62 -0.35
C PHE A 219 -0.86 -8.32 0.41
N MET A 220 -0.59 -9.45 1.06
CA MET A 220 -1.60 -10.25 1.76
C MET A 220 -1.15 -10.61 3.17
N PRO A 221 -0.86 -9.62 4.04
CA PRO A 221 -0.56 -9.92 5.43
C PRO A 221 -1.76 -10.66 6.02
N LYS A 222 -1.50 -11.81 6.65
CA LYS A 222 -2.54 -12.70 7.21
C LYS A 222 -3.47 -13.32 6.15
N GLY A 223 -3.06 -13.36 4.89
CA GLY A 223 -3.78 -14.02 3.79
C GLY A 223 -4.97 -13.22 3.24
N ILE A 224 -5.07 -11.92 3.52
CA ILE A 224 -6.16 -11.06 3.02
C ILE A 224 -5.60 -10.00 2.08
N LEU A 225 -6.13 -9.94 0.86
CA LEU A 225 -5.81 -8.93 -0.13
C LEU A 225 -6.76 -7.73 -0.04
N SER A 226 -6.19 -6.53 0.06
CA SER A 226 -6.97 -5.29 -0.04
C SER A 226 -7.58 -5.12 -1.43
N ARG A 227 -8.88 -4.80 -1.48
CA ARG A 227 -9.60 -4.46 -2.73
C ARG A 227 -8.95 -3.34 -3.53
N PHE A 228 -8.33 -2.37 -2.85
CA PHE A 228 -7.65 -1.25 -3.50
C PHE A 228 -6.38 -1.72 -4.21
N THR A 229 -5.56 -2.54 -3.53
CA THR A 229 -4.35 -3.13 -4.11
C THR A 229 -4.69 -4.00 -5.31
N TYR A 230 -5.74 -4.82 -5.21
CA TYR A 230 -6.20 -5.66 -6.32
C TYR A 230 -6.65 -4.84 -7.54
N LEU A 231 -7.45 -3.78 -7.35
CA LEU A 231 -7.87 -2.90 -8.44
C LEU A 231 -6.71 -2.12 -9.05
N ASN A 232 -5.78 -1.64 -8.24
CA ASN A 232 -4.66 -0.84 -8.71
C ASN A 232 -3.68 -1.69 -9.51
N ALA A 233 -3.29 -2.87 -9.01
CA ALA A 233 -2.43 -3.80 -9.73
C ALA A 233 -3.01 -4.19 -11.09
N ALA A 234 -4.31 -4.53 -11.12
CA ALA A 234 -5.02 -4.82 -12.35
C ALA A 234 -5.03 -3.63 -13.33
N THR A 235 -5.19 -2.41 -12.80
CA THR A 235 -5.17 -1.18 -13.61
C THR A 235 -3.81 -0.91 -14.25
N ILE A 236 -2.73 -1.09 -13.49
CA ILE A 236 -1.37 -0.89 -14.00
C ILE A 236 -1.03 -1.93 -15.06
N ALA A 237 -1.31 -3.21 -14.81
CA ALA A 237 -1.10 -4.27 -15.79
C ALA A 237 -1.91 -4.04 -17.09
N LEU A 238 -3.15 -3.54 -16.97
CA LEU A 238 -3.96 -3.19 -18.13
C LEU A 238 -3.36 -2.03 -18.93
N LYS A 239 -2.85 -0.98 -18.26
CA LYS A 239 -2.22 0.18 -18.91
C LYS A 239 -0.93 -0.20 -19.63
N ILE A 240 -0.14 -1.09 -19.04
CA ILE A 240 1.13 -1.56 -19.62
C ILE A 240 0.94 -2.71 -20.63
N LYS A 241 -0.30 -3.18 -20.78
CA LYS A 241 -0.74 -4.22 -21.73
C LYS A 241 -0.17 -5.61 -21.44
N GLU A 242 0.13 -5.89 -20.17
CA GLU A 242 0.54 -7.20 -19.67
C GLU A 242 -0.69 -8.09 -19.43
N TYR A 243 -1.38 -8.43 -20.51
CA TYR A 243 -2.69 -9.12 -20.46
C TYR A 243 -2.62 -10.52 -19.89
N ALA A 244 -1.57 -11.29 -20.23
CA ALA A 244 -1.39 -12.64 -19.72
C ALA A 244 -1.19 -12.64 -18.19
N TRP A 245 -0.33 -11.74 -17.69
CA TRP A 245 -0.15 -11.56 -16.26
C TRP A 245 -1.45 -11.09 -15.59
N LEU A 246 -2.17 -10.15 -16.21
CA LEU A 246 -3.43 -9.63 -15.67
C LEU A 246 -4.48 -10.73 -15.53
N GLU A 247 -4.64 -11.59 -16.53
CA GLU A 247 -5.61 -12.68 -16.47
C GLU A 247 -5.31 -13.65 -15.32
N ASP A 248 -4.06 -14.11 -15.22
CA ASP A 248 -3.61 -15.00 -14.15
C ASP A 248 -3.80 -14.34 -12.78
N PHE A 249 -3.39 -13.08 -12.66
CA PHE A 249 -3.55 -12.26 -11.46
C PHE A 249 -5.02 -12.20 -10.99
N ILE A 250 -5.94 -11.86 -11.89
CA ILE A 250 -7.37 -11.72 -11.55
C ILE A 250 -7.94 -13.06 -11.06
N ARG A 251 -7.57 -14.17 -11.70
CA ARG A 251 -8.08 -15.50 -11.36
C ARG A 251 -7.50 -16.01 -10.05
N HIS A 252 -6.18 -15.92 -9.90
CA HIS A 252 -5.45 -16.44 -8.75
C HIS A 252 -5.82 -15.68 -7.47
N TYR A 253 -5.79 -14.34 -7.51
CA TYR A 253 -5.90 -13.53 -6.30
C TYR A 253 -7.34 -13.25 -5.84
N LYS A 254 -8.36 -13.67 -6.61
CA LYS A 254 -9.77 -13.53 -6.23
C LYS A 254 -10.06 -14.10 -4.85
N ALA A 255 -9.52 -15.29 -4.55
CA ALA A 255 -9.82 -16.03 -3.32
C ALA A 255 -9.36 -15.32 -2.04
N TYR A 256 -8.40 -14.39 -2.15
CA TYR A 256 -7.82 -13.67 -1.01
C TYR A 256 -8.56 -12.35 -0.71
N LEU A 257 -9.49 -11.93 -1.56
CA LEU A 257 -10.32 -10.75 -1.29
C LEU A 257 -11.39 -11.09 -0.24
N GLU A 258 -11.86 -10.09 0.50
CA GLU A 258 -13.00 -10.27 1.38
C GLU A 258 -14.25 -10.67 0.59
N LEU A 259 -15.00 -11.67 1.09
CA LEU A 259 -16.17 -12.27 0.42
C LEU A 259 -17.14 -11.25 -0.21
N PRO A 260 -17.50 -10.12 0.45
CA PRO A 260 -18.45 -9.16 -0.13
C PRO A 260 -18.00 -8.51 -1.44
N TYR A 261 -16.70 -8.54 -1.74
CA TYR A 261 -16.12 -7.85 -2.90
C TYR A 261 -15.66 -8.78 -4.02
N GLN A 262 -15.44 -10.07 -3.74
CA GLN A 262 -14.84 -11.04 -4.65
C GLN A 262 -15.45 -11.03 -6.06
N ASP A 263 -16.77 -11.21 -6.17
CA ASP A 263 -17.42 -11.35 -7.47
C ASP A 263 -17.45 -10.05 -8.26
N SER A 264 -17.73 -8.92 -7.59
CA SER A 264 -17.79 -7.61 -8.25
C SER A 264 -16.44 -7.14 -8.77
N LEU A 265 -15.36 -7.33 -7.99
CA LEU A 265 -14.01 -6.96 -8.40
C LEU A 265 -13.47 -7.88 -9.50
N PHE A 266 -13.71 -9.20 -9.37
CA PHE A 266 -13.34 -10.17 -10.40
C PHE A 266 -14.04 -9.86 -11.72
N ALA A 267 -15.37 -9.72 -11.70
CA ALA A 267 -16.16 -9.44 -12.90
C ALA A 267 -15.74 -8.12 -13.56
N PHE A 268 -15.52 -7.07 -12.76
CA PHE A 268 -15.10 -5.78 -13.29
C PHE A 268 -13.71 -5.83 -13.94
N ASN A 269 -12.71 -6.40 -13.28
CA ASN A 269 -11.37 -6.47 -13.85
C ASN A 269 -11.30 -7.39 -15.08
N MET A 270 -12.02 -8.52 -15.06
CA MET A 270 -12.10 -9.40 -16.23
C MET A 270 -12.82 -8.70 -17.40
N ALA A 271 -13.90 -7.96 -17.13
CA ALA A 271 -14.58 -7.18 -18.18
C ALA A 271 -13.69 -6.11 -18.81
N ARG A 272 -12.81 -5.49 -18.01
CA ARG A 272 -11.81 -4.53 -18.55
C ARG A 272 -10.81 -5.21 -19.46
N LEU A 273 -10.38 -6.42 -19.12
CA LEU A 273 -9.47 -7.22 -19.94
C LEU A 273 -10.15 -7.61 -21.26
N GLU A 274 -11.39 -8.11 -21.22
CA GLU A 274 -12.17 -8.45 -22.43
C GLU A 274 -12.43 -7.22 -23.31
N TYR A 275 -12.76 -6.07 -22.70
CA TYR A 275 -12.94 -4.81 -23.42
C TYR A 275 -11.66 -4.38 -24.16
N GLN A 276 -10.48 -4.48 -23.54
CA GLN A 276 -9.22 -4.16 -24.22
C GLN A 276 -8.92 -5.10 -25.39
N GLN A 277 -9.37 -6.35 -25.31
CA GLN A 277 -9.28 -7.34 -26.39
C GLN A 277 -10.41 -7.21 -27.42
N LYS A 278 -11.31 -6.23 -27.28
CA LYS A 278 -12.50 -6.00 -28.12
C LYS A 278 -13.54 -7.12 -28.09
N HIS A 279 -13.52 -7.96 -27.05
CA HIS A 279 -14.55 -8.96 -26.79
C HIS A 279 -15.74 -8.33 -26.03
N TYR A 280 -16.46 -7.44 -26.73
CA TYR A 280 -17.51 -6.61 -26.13
C TYR A 280 -18.66 -7.41 -25.51
N GLY A 281 -19.10 -8.50 -26.15
CA GLY A 281 -20.17 -9.36 -25.63
C GLY A 281 -19.82 -10.00 -24.29
N ASP A 282 -18.62 -10.56 -24.18
CA ASP A 282 -18.12 -11.19 -22.96
C ASP A 282 -17.92 -10.16 -21.84
N ALA A 283 -17.39 -8.99 -22.17
CA ALA A 283 -17.28 -7.87 -21.24
C ALA A 283 -18.66 -7.48 -20.67
N LEU A 284 -19.69 -7.35 -21.51
CA LEU A 284 -21.05 -7.02 -21.06
C LEU A 284 -21.64 -8.12 -20.17
N LEU A 285 -21.46 -9.38 -20.55
CA LEU A 285 -21.91 -10.53 -19.75
C LEU A 285 -21.28 -10.51 -18.35
N LEU A 286 -19.97 -10.25 -18.25
CA LEU A 286 -19.27 -10.13 -16.98
C LEU A 286 -19.82 -8.97 -16.15
N LEU A 287 -20.05 -7.80 -16.76
CA LEU A 287 -20.61 -6.62 -16.08
C LEU A 287 -22.05 -6.83 -15.58
N GLN A 288 -22.79 -7.80 -16.10
CA GLN A 288 -24.14 -8.14 -15.63
C GLN A 288 -24.15 -9.18 -14.50
N LYS A 289 -23.09 -9.98 -14.38
CA LYS A 289 -23.02 -11.12 -13.43
C LYS A 289 -22.80 -10.72 -11.98
N ALA A 290 -22.39 -9.48 -11.69
CA ALA A 290 -22.01 -9.07 -10.34
C ALA A 290 -22.83 -7.90 -9.79
N GLU A 291 -23.09 -7.93 -8.49
CA GLU A 291 -23.71 -6.82 -7.76
C GLU A 291 -22.67 -5.78 -7.34
N TYR A 292 -22.70 -4.61 -7.97
CA TYR A 292 -21.82 -3.50 -7.63
C TYR A 292 -22.38 -2.67 -6.46
N ARG A 293 -22.05 -3.09 -5.23
CA ARG A 293 -22.48 -2.39 -4.01
C ARG A 293 -21.71 -1.10 -3.77
N GLU A 294 -20.43 -1.08 -4.10
CA GLU A 294 -19.58 0.12 -3.97
C GLU A 294 -19.90 1.13 -5.09
N THR A 295 -20.29 2.35 -4.70
CA THR A 295 -20.74 3.39 -5.62
C THR A 295 -19.71 3.70 -6.72
N MET A 296 -18.42 3.78 -6.37
CA MET A 296 -17.36 4.10 -7.33
C MET A 296 -17.12 2.97 -8.33
N LEU A 297 -17.12 1.71 -7.86
CA LEU A 297 -16.99 0.54 -8.72
C LEU A 297 -18.20 0.40 -9.66
N ALA A 298 -19.41 0.67 -9.16
CA ALA A 298 -20.63 0.68 -9.96
C ALA A 298 -20.58 1.74 -11.08
N LEU A 299 -20.06 2.94 -10.80
CA LEU A 299 -19.87 3.97 -11.81
C LEU A 299 -18.82 3.56 -12.84
N ALA A 300 -17.69 2.99 -12.40
CA ALA A 300 -16.66 2.51 -13.31
C ALA A 300 -17.17 1.39 -14.23
N ALA A 301 -17.95 0.44 -13.71
CA ALA A 301 -18.61 -0.60 -14.49
C ALA A 301 -19.60 -0.02 -15.51
N LYS A 302 -20.41 0.97 -15.11
CA LYS A 302 -21.34 1.66 -16.01
C LYS A 302 -20.60 2.46 -17.08
N THR A 303 -19.48 3.09 -16.75
CA THR A 303 -18.62 3.77 -17.72
C THR A 303 -18.03 2.78 -18.72
N LEU A 304 -17.63 1.58 -18.30
CA LEU A 304 -17.17 0.55 -19.24
C LEU A 304 -18.30 0.09 -20.18
N GLN A 305 -19.51 -0.14 -19.66
CA GLN A 305 -20.69 -0.46 -20.49
C GLN A 305 -21.01 0.65 -21.51
N LEU A 306 -20.91 1.91 -21.08
CA LEU A 306 -21.09 3.07 -21.95
C LEU A 306 -20.11 3.04 -23.12
N LYS A 307 -18.82 2.81 -22.85
CA LYS A 307 -17.78 2.75 -23.88
C LYS A 307 -18.04 1.62 -24.87
N ILE A 308 -18.43 0.46 -24.35
CA ILE A 308 -18.81 -0.70 -25.18
C ILE A 308 -19.97 -0.34 -26.12
N TYR A 309 -21.08 0.21 -25.61
CA TYR A 309 -22.23 0.55 -26.47
C TYR A 309 -21.91 1.60 -27.52
N TYR A 310 -21.05 2.57 -27.19
CA TYR A 310 -20.60 3.55 -28.17
C TYR A 310 -19.78 2.91 -29.28
N GLU A 311 -18.78 2.10 -28.94
CA GLU A 311 -17.87 1.47 -29.90
C GLU A 311 -18.54 0.35 -30.71
N SER A 312 -19.56 -0.31 -30.17
CA SER A 312 -20.35 -1.31 -30.88
C SER A 312 -21.47 -0.72 -31.74
N GLY A 313 -21.71 0.60 -31.68
CA GLY A 313 -22.78 1.27 -32.42
C GLY A 313 -24.19 1.06 -31.87
N GLU A 314 -24.32 0.58 -30.64
CA GLU A 314 -25.60 0.28 -29.97
C GLU A 314 -26.19 1.54 -29.34
N PHE A 315 -26.49 2.55 -30.17
CA PHE A 315 -26.80 3.90 -29.70
C PHE A 315 -28.12 4.01 -28.92
N ASP A 316 -29.13 3.20 -29.25
CA ASP A 316 -30.39 3.18 -28.51
C ASP A 316 -30.20 2.68 -27.06
N LEU A 317 -29.37 1.64 -26.89
CA LEU A 317 -28.98 1.14 -25.57
C LEU A 317 -28.13 2.17 -24.83
N LEU A 318 -27.21 2.82 -25.53
CA LEU A 318 -26.37 3.88 -24.96
C LEU A 318 -27.20 5.04 -24.42
N LEU A 319 -28.16 5.57 -25.18
CA LEU A 319 -29.03 6.67 -24.74
C LEU A 319 -29.80 6.32 -23.46
N SER A 320 -30.37 5.11 -23.42
CA SER A 320 -31.06 4.59 -22.23
C SER A 320 -30.10 4.46 -21.04
N HIS A 321 -28.87 4.00 -21.29
CA HIS A 321 -27.85 3.83 -20.28
C HIS A 321 -27.33 5.15 -19.70
N LEU A 322 -27.18 6.20 -20.52
CA LEU A 322 -26.80 7.54 -20.09
C LEU A 322 -27.85 8.14 -19.13
N GLN A 323 -29.14 7.92 -19.40
CA GLN A 323 -30.23 8.30 -18.48
C GLN A 323 -30.12 7.52 -17.16
N ALA A 324 -29.86 6.22 -17.22
CA ALA A 324 -29.69 5.37 -16.04
C ALA A 324 -28.48 5.79 -15.18
N ILE A 325 -27.35 6.18 -15.79
CA ILE A 325 -26.18 6.73 -15.09
C ILE A 325 -26.56 8.04 -14.39
N THR A 326 -27.24 8.95 -15.09
CA THR A 326 -27.66 10.24 -14.53
C THR A 326 -28.59 10.06 -13.33
N ALA A 327 -29.58 9.18 -13.45
CA ALA A 327 -30.49 8.86 -12.36
C ALA A 327 -29.77 8.18 -11.18
N PHE A 328 -28.81 7.30 -11.45
CA PHE A 328 -27.99 6.68 -10.42
C PHE A 328 -27.17 7.71 -9.64
N ILE A 329 -26.50 8.64 -10.35
CA ILE A 329 -25.75 9.75 -9.76
C ILE A 329 -26.69 10.63 -8.90
N GLY A 330 -27.87 10.96 -9.41
CA GLY A 330 -28.85 11.79 -8.70
C GLY A 330 -29.34 11.21 -7.37
N ARG A 331 -29.37 9.88 -7.22
CA ARG A 331 -29.78 9.20 -5.98
C ARG A 331 -28.70 9.17 -4.89
N LYS A 332 -27.44 9.47 -5.21
CA LYS A 332 -26.30 9.35 -4.28
C LYS A 332 -26.03 10.69 -3.58
N LYS A 333 -26.13 10.70 -2.25
CA LYS A 333 -26.01 11.93 -1.44
C LYS A 333 -24.59 12.48 -1.33
N ILE A 334 -23.56 11.62 -1.35
CA ILE A 334 -22.16 12.01 -1.14
C ILE A 334 -21.32 11.41 -2.27
N MET A 335 -20.82 12.26 -3.17
CA MET A 335 -19.90 11.87 -4.24
C MET A 335 -18.77 12.88 -4.50
N GLY A 336 -18.74 14.01 -3.78
CA GLY A 336 -17.72 15.04 -3.94
C GLY A 336 -17.55 15.47 -5.41
N TYR A 337 -16.30 15.68 -5.82
CA TYR A 337 -15.96 16.06 -7.20
C TYR A 337 -16.26 14.97 -8.24
N HIS A 338 -16.41 13.69 -7.82
CA HIS A 338 -16.73 12.61 -8.75
C HIS A 338 -18.11 12.80 -9.40
N ARG A 339 -19.05 13.46 -8.72
CA ARG A 339 -20.38 13.74 -9.28
C ARG A 339 -20.27 14.50 -10.59
N ASP A 340 -19.56 15.63 -10.57
CA ASP A 340 -19.41 16.48 -11.74
C ASP A 340 -18.55 15.78 -12.81
N ASN A 341 -17.55 15.01 -12.38
CA ASN A 341 -16.69 14.22 -13.25
C ASN A 341 -17.47 13.26 -14.17
N TYR A 342 -18.42 12.49 -13.60
CA TYR A 342 -19.23 11.54 -14.36
C TYR A 342 -20.40 12.20 -15.09
N LEU A 343 -20.98 13.29 -14.55
CA LEU A 343 -22.02 14.04 -15.28
C LEU A 343 -21.46 14.72 -16.53
N ASN A 344 -20.24 15.26 -16.45
CA ASN A 344 -19.55 15.81 -17.61
C ASN A 344 -19.33 14.73 -18.68
N LEU A 345 -18.89 13.52 -18.29
CA LEU A 345 -18.78 12.39 -19.21
C LEU A 345 -20.11 12.11 -19.92
N VAL A 346 -21.22 11.99 -19.18
CA VAL A 346 -22.55 11.76 -19.78
C VAL A 346 -22.93 12.87 -20.76
N GLN A 347 -22.68 14.13 -20.41
CA GLN A 347 -22.95 15.27 -21.29
C GLN A 347 -22.12 15.24 -22.58
N PHE A 348 -20.83 14.92 -22.49
CA PHE A 348 -19.97 14.83 -23.66
C PHE A 348 -20.35 13.67 -24.58
N VAL A 349 -20.75 12.54 -24.01
CA VAL A 349 -21.20 11.38 -24.81
C VAL A 349 -22.51 11.67 -25.52
N ASN A 350 -23.49 12.33 -24.86
CA ASN A 350 -24.70 12.79 -25.54
C ASN A 350 -24.37 13.71 -26.72
N ARG A 351 -23.43 14.65 -26.53
CA ARG A 351 -22.98 15.53 -27.62
C ARG A 351 -22.31 14.77 -28.76
N LEU A 352 -21.52 13.73 -28.46
CA LEU A 352 -20.92 12.88 -29.50
C LEU A 352 -22.00 12.24 -30.39
N LEU A 353 -23.12 11.80 -29.80
CA LEU A 353 -24.23 11.19 -30.54
C LEU A 353 -25.01 12.18 -31.40
N GLU A 354 -25.05 13.46 -31.02
CA GLU A 354 -25.74 14.52 -31.76
C GLU A 354 -24.92 15.04 -32.96
N VAL A 355 -23.60 14.86 -32.94
CA VAL A 355 -22.70 15.42 -33.97
C VAL A 355 -22.71 14.55 -35.23
N ALA A 356 -23.15 15.13 -36.34
CA ALA A 356 -23.14 14.47 -37.63
C ALA A 356 -21.71 14.04 -38.03
N PRO A 357 -21.51 12.85 -38.64
CA PRO A 357 -20.19 12.34 -39.02
C PRO A 357 -19.33 13.28 -39.89
N GLY A 358 -19.94 14.20 -40.63
CA GLY A 358 -19.26 15.15 -41.51
C GLY A 358 -19.02 16.55 -40.95
N ASP A 359 -19.54 16.90 -39.75
CA ASP A 359 -19.45 18.26 -39.22
C ASP A 359 -18.11 18.51 -38.49
N LYS A 360 -17.09 18.83 -39.29
CA LYS A 360 -15.72 19.10 -38.81
C LYS A 360 -15.65 20.29 -37.85
N SER A 361 -16.49 21.31 -38.04
CA SER A 361 -16.49 22.52 -37.19
C SER A 361 -16.99 22.19 -35.79
N THR A 362 -18.11 21.49 -35.70
CA THR A 362 -18.70 21.09 -34.42
C THR A 362 -17.83 20.06 -33.69
N ARG A 363 -17.21 19.11 -34.42
CA ARG A 363 -16.22 18.19 -33.84
C ARG A 363 -15.02 18.91 -33.26
N GLN A 364 -14.43 19.87 -33.98
CA GLN A 364 -13.31 20.66 -33.48
C GLN A 364 -13.70 21.46 -32.23
N SER A 365 -14.90 22.08 -32.22
CA SER A 365 -15.42 22.77 -31.03
C SER A 365 -15.60 21.83 -29.84
N LEU A 366 -16.10 20.61 -30.09
CA LEU A 366 -16.29 19.59 -29.06
C LEU A 366 -14.94 19.13 -28.49
N ARG A 367 -13.95 18.90 -29.35
CA ARG A 367 -12.57 18.56 -28.95
C ARG A 367 -11.98 19.60 -28.00
N SER A 368 -12.03 20.89 -28.38
CA SER A 368 -11.53 21.97 -27.52
C SER A 368 -12.27 22.07 -26.19
N LYS A 369 -13.59 21.80 -26.16
CA LYS A 369 -14.36 21.75 -24.91
C LYS A 369 -13.93 20.59 -24.00
N ILE A 370 -13.69 19.40 -24.57
CA ILE A 370 -13.18 18.23 -23.85
C ILE A 370 -11.78 18.52 -23.28
N GLU A 371 -10.91 19.15 -24.07
CA GLU A 371 -9.56 19.55 -23.64
C GLU A 371 -9.58 20.53 -22.47
N ALA A 372 -10.49 21.52 -22.49
CA ALA A 372 -10.63 22.53 -21.45
C ALA A 372 -11.33 22.04 -20.17
N SER A 373 -12.10 20.95 -20.23
CA SER A 373 -12.93 20.52 -19.11
C SER A 373 -12.13 19.84 -17.99
N LYS A 374 -12.29 20.33 -16.77
CA LYS A 374 -11.75 19.75 -15.53
C LYS A 374 -12.76 19.94 -14.39
N PRO A 375 -13.21 18.89 -13.69
CA PRO A 375 -12.87 17.46 -13.85
C PRO A 375 -13.62 16.80 -15.04
N LEU A 376 -12.98 15.82 -15.70
CA LEU A 376 -13.59 15.00 -16.75
C LEU A 376 -13.08 13.55 -16.72
N ALA A 377 -13.98 12.58 -16.57
CA ALA A 377 -13.68 11.15 -16.60
C ALA A 377 -13.46 10.69 -18.05
N GLU A 378 -12.58 9.70 -18.25
CA GLU A 378 -12.32 9.10 -19.57
C GLU A 378 -11.96 10.15 -20.67
N LYS A 379 -11.25 11.21 -20.29
CA LYS A 379 -10.88 12.30 -21.21
C LYS A 379 -10.12 11.80 -22.44
N GLU A 380 -9.15 10.90 -22.24
CA GLU A 380 -8.36 10.30 -23.33
C GLU A 380 -9.27 9.57 -24.32
N TRP A 381 -10.15 8.70 -23.81
CA TRP A 381 -11.11 7.98 -24.64
C TRP A 381 -12.07 8.92 -25.38
N LEU A 382 -12.60 9.97 -24.74
CA LEU A 382 -13.44 10.97 -25.40
C LEU A 382 -12.72 11.67 -26.56
N LEU A 383 -11.44 11.98 -26.41
CA LEU A 383 -10.63 12.60 -27.46
C LEU A 383 -10.33 11.67 -28.64
N GLU A 384 -10.35 10.36 -28.41
CA GLU A 384 -10.24 9.33 -29.46
C GLU A 384 -11.53 9.22 -30.28
N GLN A 385 -12.70 9.56 -29.70
CA GLN A 385 -14.00 9.44 -30.38
C GLN A 385 -14.40 10.66 -31.24
N VAL A 386 -13.75 11.82 -31.05
CA VAL A 386 -14.10 13.11 -31.71
C VAL A 386 -13.47 13.27 -33.08
#